data_AF-A0A7S1JFS2-F1
#
_entry.id   AF-A0A7S1JFS2-F1
#
_cell.length_a   1.000
_cell.length_b   1.000
_cell.length_c   1.000
_cell.angle_alpha   90.00
_cell.angle_beta   90.00
_cell.angle_gamma   90.00
#
_symmetry.space_group_name_H-M   'P 1'
#
loop_
_entity.id
_entity.type
_entity.pdbx_description
1 polymer ?
#
loop_
_entity_poly.entity_id
_entity_poly.type
_entity_poly.pdbx_seq_one_letter_code
_entity_poly.pdbx_strand_id
1 'polypeptide(L)'
;VNPSLQPVQKRSELRHLDNKTARPEYKRKFSRLPWSVVLGMASAKNNSARKGKKVTKREDLKGLQLCKMNLTDFRHHAAQFPTAEFLYLRENEFSIFDPAMLLVNLKVLDLSQNHLVNVDFLSCLPQLRHLYLTGNRLESFEGFHDLEELETLSLSNNLISSFEGLGMLPNLRILSITNNLIADFKFFPFLPSLYIMNLAGNPLAANPQYRTLAIAICNNELFKIDGEEIHRTELEDTQLYRGKIAFCITEGFVVDECNLSVTEQADLFLLSKQRETTQQHSLVLQHIHLESQLHEGSAVSLQVCLQDHRPLAERKGSKFQSNQIYPVELTVQGEAKQVLVVGSMNMWREPLELEKCVEGGHVFFHTTLYLPPGEYEYRYIVDGEEKVSEHTKTVSKHGQGVCNMYKVLGTAEDLDPHSSTLLHIRWLRSNIHSGFDLIEGENSLVHVPVLEDVGACLRAEVLSYLNGKFEALVFDITPPIMCGPPTCTHIELEGSAEEACDLTVHWAYSGGQEEGSLFHWARVGPDGAETPLTAVDGPGYTASMEDVGYKLKVKYTPMRDDGVA
;
A
#
# COMPACT_ATOMS: atom_id res chain seq x y z
N VAL A 1 -0.69 -12.45 53.28
CA VAL A 1 -1.77 -13.45 53.30
C VAL A 1 -1.58 -14.32 52.08
N ASN A 2 -1.22 -15.58 52.31
CA ASN A 2 -0.95 -16.61 51.32
C ASN A 2 -2.16 -17.56 51.31
N PRO A 3 -2.61 -18.08 50.16
CA PRO A 3 -2.71 -19.54 50.04
C PRO A 3 -2.28 -20.01 48.65
N SER A 4 -1.17 -20.75 48.56
CA SER A 4 -1.09 -22.23 48.54
C SER A 4 -1.27 -22.89 47.16
N LEU A 5 -0.13 -23.16 46.53
CA LEU A 5 0.10 -24.15 45.46
C LEU A 5 -0.01 -25.58 46.01
N GLN A 6 -0.63 -26.49 45.25
CA GLN A 6 -0.12 -27.85 44.97
C GLN A 6 -0.85 -28.49 43.76
N PRO A 7 -0.22 -29.46 43.07
CA PRO A 7 -0.47 -29.78 41.66
C PRO A 7 -1.34 -31.04 41.45
N VAL A 8 -2.09 -31.10 40.36
CA VAL A 8 -2.78 -32.33 39.92
C VAL A 8 -2.36 -32.69 38.50
N GLN A 9 -1.55 -33.74 38.41
CA GLN A 9 -1.41 -34.55 37.20
C GLN A 9 -2.77 -35.15 36.84
N LYS A 10 -3.23 -34.98 35.60
CA LYS A 10 -4.06 -35.98 34.92
C LYS A 10 -3.92 -35.85 33.40
N ARG A 11 -3.12 -36.78 32.85
CA ARG A 11 -3.14 -37.17 31.45
C ARG A 11 -4.49 -37.85 31.13
N SER A 12 -4.84 -37.77 29.83
CA SER A 12 -5.77 -38.60 29.07
C SER A 12 -7.24 -38.61 29.49
N GLU A 13 -8.07 -37.89 28.73
CA GLU A 13 -9.32 -38.40 28.12
C GLU A 13 -9.97 -37.30 27.24
N LEU A 14 -9.31 -36.97 26.12
CA LEU A 14 -9.95 -36.29 24.98
C LEU A 14 -10.38 -37.40 23.99
N ARG A 15 -11.50 -38.04 24.29
CA ARG A 15 -12.26 -38.84 23.32
C ARG A 15 -13.73 -38.53 23.51
N HIS A 16 -14.39 -38.23 22.40
CA HIS A 16 -15.82 -37.94 22.24
C HIS A 16 -16.24 -36.51 22.57
N LEU A 17 -16.10 -35.62 21.58
CA LEU A 17 -17.22 -34.76 21.19
C LEU A 17 -17.27 -34.66 19.65
N ASP A 18 -18.49 -34.56 19.14
CA ASP A 18 -18.97 -35.05 17.86
C ASP A 18 -18.40 -34.43 16.58
N ASN A 19 -18.01 -35.32 15.66
CA ASN A 19 -17.57 -35.04 14.30
C ASN A 19 -18.77 -34.97 13.33
N LYS A 20 -19.71 -34.04 13.52
CA LYS A 20 -20.94 -33.94 12.70
C LYS A 20 -21.33 -32.57 12.15
N THR A 21 -20.58 -31.49 12.39
CA THR A 21 -20.90 -30.16 11.85
C THR A 21 -19.68 -29.47 11.26
N ALA A 22 -19.15 -30.03 10.17
CA ALA A 22 -18.28 -29.33 9.23
C ALA A 22 -18.27 -30.10 7.90
N ARG A 23 -19.34 -29.98 7.12
CA ARG A 23 -19.31 -30.34 5.69
C ARG A 23 -18.96 -29.06 4.93
N PRO A 24 -17.77 -28.92 4.34
CA PRO A 24 -17.49 -27.78 3.50
C PRO A 24 -18.29 -27.93 2.20
N GLU A 25 -19.06 -26.90 1.82
CA GLU A 25 -19.84 -26.82 0.58
C GLU A 25 -18.99 -26.83 -0.71
N TYR A 26 -17.67 -26.98 -0.60
CA TYR A 26 -16.70 -27.06 -1.69
C TYR A 26 -16.96 -28.20 -2.71
N LYS A 27 -17.83 -29.17 -2.40
CA LYS A 27 -18.17 -30.25 -3.34
C LYS A 27 -19.11 -29.83 -4.49
N ARG A 28 -19.73 -28.64 -4.46
CA ARG A 28 -20.82 -28.32 -5.41
C ARG A 28 -20.45 -27.48 -6.63
N LYS A 29 -19.27 -26.85 -6.72
CA LYS A 29 -18.91 -26.01 -7.90
C LYS A 29 -17.69 -26.43 -8.74
N PHE A 30 -16.89 -27.42 -8.32
CA PHE A 30 -15.74 -27.92 -9.12
C PHE A 30 -15.90 -29.35 -9.66
N SER A 31 -17.11 -29.90 -9.67
CA SER A 31 -17.39 -31.28 -10.11
C SER A 31 -17.46 -31.48 -11.63
N ARG A 32 -16.92 -30.56 -12.44
CA ARG A 32 -16.94 -30.65 -13.92
C ARG A 32 -15.59 -30.28 -14.55
N LEU A 33 -14.57 -31.09 -14.27
CA LEU A 33 -13.36 -31.21 -15.11
C LEU A 33 -13.29 -32.66 -15.65
N PRO A 34 -12.70 -32.89 -16.84
CA PRO A 34 -12.99 -34.08 -17.64
C PRO A 34 -12.50 -35.37 -16.98
N TRP A 35 -13.45 -36.16 -16.47
CA TRP A 35 -13.24 -37.43 -15.75
C TRP A 35 -12.61 -38.56 -16.62
N SER A 36 -12.10 -38.30 -17.82
CA SER A 36 -11.74 -39.36 -18.76
C SER A 36 -10.35 -39.99 -18.56
N VAL A 37 -9.47 -39.48 -17.69
CA VAL A 37 -8.08 -39.96 -17.57
C VAL A 37 -7.51 -39.91 -16.13
N VAL A 38 -8.19 -40.50 -15.14
CA VAL A 38 -7.64 -40.66 -13.78
C VAL A 38 -7.59 -42.16 -13.44
N LEU A 39 -6.39 -42.67 -13.14
CA LEU A 39 -6.23 -44.03 -12.61
C LEU A 39 -6.28 -43.97 -11.08
N GLY A 40 -7.35 -44.50 -10.49
CA GLY A 40 -7.43 -44.72 -9.04
C GLY A 40 -6.94 -46.11 -8.69
N MET A 41 -5.75 -46.24 -8.11
CA MET A 41 -5.29 -47.53 -7.55
C MET A 41 -5.89 -47.76 -6.16
N ALA A 42 -7.22 -47.80 -6.06
CA ALA A 42 -7.93 -48.10 -4.82
C ALA A 42 -9.20 -48.95 -5.07
N SER A 43 -9.07 -50.03 -5.85
CA SER A 43 -10.03 -51.16 -5.84
C SER A 43 -9.53 -52.41 -6.59
N ALA A 44 -8.21 -52.65 -6.64
CA ALA A 44 -7.65 -53.79 -7.37
C ALA A 44 -7.62 -55.10 -6.54
N LYS A 45 -8.67 -55.38 -5.76
CA LYS A 45 -8.94 -56.74 -5.23
C LYS A 45 -10.16 -57.41 -5.86
N ASN A 46 -10.87 -56.75 -6.78
CA ASN A 46 -11.91 -57.42 -7.54
C ASN A 46 -12.14 -56.70 -8.87
N ASN A 47 -11.59 -57.25 -9.97
CA ASN A 47 -12.40 -57.46 -11.17
C ASN A 47 -11.66 -58.26 -12.22
N SER A 48 -12.26 -59.40 -12.52
CA SER A 48 -12.07 -60.19 -13.71
C SER A 48 -12.36 -59.37 -14.98
N ALA A 49 -11.71 -59.79 -16.05
CA ALA A 49 -11.61 -59.16 -17.35
C ALA A 49 -12.93 -58.61 -17.94
N ARG A 50 -12.89 -57.38 -18.46
CA ARG A 50 -13.75 -56.91 -19.55
C ARG A 50 -12.89 -56.41 -20.71
N LYS A 51 -12.87 -57.20 -21.80
CA LYS A 51 -12.24 -56.86 -23.08
C LYS A 51 -13.00 -55.72 -23.76
N GLY A 52 -12.31 -54.70 -24.26
CA GLY A 52 -12.86 -53.72 -25.21
C GLY A 52 -12.50 -52.24 -25.03
N LYS A 53 -11.65 -51.83 -24.08
CA LYS A 53 -11.19 -50.43 -23.99
C LYS A 53 -9.82 -50.25 -24.65
N LYS A 54 -9.65 -49.17 -25.45
CA LYS A 54 -8.35 -48.63 -25.86
C LYS A 54 -7.47 -48.57 -24.60
N VAL A 55 -6.39 -49.34 -24.58
CA VAL A 55 -5.41 -49.30 -23.49
C VAL A 55 -4.62 -48.01 -23.68
N THR A 56 -4.97 -46.98 -22.92
CA THR A 56 -4.10 -45.80 -22.76
C THR A 56 -2.78 -46.29 -22.19
N LYS A 57 -1.66 -45.95 -22.84
CA LYS A 57 -0.35 -46.26 -22.25
C LYS A 57 -0.21 -45.43 -20.98
N ARG A 58 0.49 -45.97 -19.98
CA ARG A 58 0.66 -45.34 -18.68
C ARG A 58 1.31 -43.95 -18.78
N GLU A 59 2.14 -43.76 -19.80
CA GLU A 59 2.85 -42.53 -20.19
C GLU A 59 1.91 -41.41 -20.72
N ASP A 60 0.69 -41.75 -21.16
CA ASP A 60 -0.28 -40.79 -21.72
C ASP A 60 -1.28 -40.27 -20.68
N LEU A 61 -1.14 -40.68 -19.41
CA LEU A 61 -2.08 -40.35 -18.35
C LEU A 61 -1.83 -38.94 -17.82
N LYS A 62 -2.81 -38.05 -18.01
CA LYS A 62 -2.76 -36.68 -17.49
C LYS A 62 -3.05 -36.59 -15.99
N GLY A 63 -3.68 -37.59 -15.38
CA GLY A 63 -4.12 -37.55 -13.99
C GLY A 63 -3.84 -38.82 -13.19
N LEU A 64 -3.38 -38.66 -11.95
CA LEU A 64 -3.08 -39.76 -11.03
C LEU A 64 -3.62 -39.49 -9.63
N GLN A 65 -4.24 -40.51 -9.02
CA GLN A 65 -4.74 -40.45 -7.65
C GLN A 65 -4.26 -41.67 -6.84
N LEU A 66 -3.45 -41.40 -5.81
CA LEU A 66 -2.88 -42.40 -4.89
C LEU A 66 -3.04 -41.95 -3.42
N CYS A 67 -4.28 -41.67 -3.00
CA CYS A 67 -4.56 -41.25 -1.63
C CYS A 67 -4.61 -42.45 -0.66
N LYS A 68 -4.19 -42.28 0.59
CA LYS A 68 -4.28 -43.33 1.65
C LYS A 68 -3.50 -44.61 1.32
N MET A 69 -2.30 -44.45 0.76
CA MET A 69 -1.46 -45.57 0.32
C MET A 69 -0.20 -45.75 1.18
N ASN A 70 -0.05 -44.96 2.24
CA ASN A 70 1.13 -44.95 3.13
C ASN A 70 2.45 -44.72 2.35
N LEU A 71 2.39 -43.91 1.28
CA LEU A 71 3.58 -43.60 0.48
C LEU A 71 4.49 -42.63 1.23
N THR A 72 5.78 -42.90 1.21
CA THR A 72 6.82 -42.03 1.78
C THR A 72 7.71 -41.39 0.70
N ASP A 73 7.73 -41.94 -0.51
CA ASP A 73 8.50 -41.45 -1.67
C ASP A 73 7.69 -41.59 -2.96
N PHE A 74 7.79 -40.59 -3.84
CA PHE A 74 7.14 -40.54 -5.14
C PHE A 74 8.12 -40.56 -6.32
N ARG A 75 9.44 -40.42 -6.12
CA ARG A 75 10.44 -40.33 -7.20
C ARG A 75 10.31 -41.44 -8.25
N HIS A 76 10.23 -42.69 -7.80
CA HIS A 76 10.11 -43.87 -8.68
C HIS A 76 8.78 -43.94 -9.44
N HIS A 77 7.73 -43.35 -8.88
CA HIS A 77 6.43 -43.26 -9.51
C HIS A 77 6.39 -42.12 -10.53
N ALA A 78 7.02 -40.98 -10.24
CA ALA A 78 7.09 -39.82 -11.13
C ALA A 78 7.63 -40.17 -12.53
N ALA A 79 8.66 -41.01 -12.61
CA ALA A 79 9.23 -41.51 -13.87
C ALA A 79 8.25 -42.23 -14.80
N GLN A 80 7.14 -42.75 -14.26
CA GLN A 80 6.14 -43.48 -15.03
C GLN A 80 5.03 -42.55 -15.58
N PHE A 81 5.00 -41.28 -15.16
CA PHE A 81 3.95 -40.32 -15.50
C PHE A 81 4.51 -38.91 -15.80
N PRO A 82 5.46 -38.75 -16.75
CA PRO A 82 6.10 -37.45 -17.03
C PRO A 82 5.15 -36.40 -17.64
N THR A 83 3.98 -36.82 -18.14
CA THR A 83 2.96 -35.95 -18.75
C THR A 83 1.82 -35.58 -17.79
N ALA A 84 1.94 -35.93 -16.51
CA ALA A 84 0.89 -35.70 -15.54
C ALA A 84 0.65 -34.20 -15.33
N GLU A 85 -0.61 -33.79 -15.46
CA GLU A 85 -1.13 -32.45 -15.18
C GLU A 85 -1.85 -32.39 -13.82
N PHE A 86 -2.37 -33.53 -13.32
CA PHE A 86 -3.15 -33.62 -12.09
C PHE A 86 -2.63 -34.74 -11.18
N LEU A 87 -2.25 -34.40 -9.94
CA LEU A 87 -1.71 -35.37 -8.99
C LEU A 87 -2.36 -35.23 -7.60
N TYR A 88 -3.00 -36.29 -7.14
CA TYR A 88 -3.69 -36.34 -5.85
C TYR A 88 -3.06 -37.41 -4.94
N LEU A 89 -2.35 -36.95 -3.91
CA LEU A 89 -1.51 -37.73 -2.99
C LEU A 89 -1.89 -37.51 -1.52
N ARG A 90 -3.14 -37.13 -1.27
CA ARG A 90 -3.68 -36.88 0.06
C ARG A 90 -3.58 -38.08 1.01
N GLU A 91 -3.38 -37.82 2.31
CA GLU A 91 -3.35 -38.85 3.36
C GLU A 91 -2.30 -39.93 3.07
N ASN A 92 -1.04 -39.53 2.90
CA ASN A 92 0.11 -40.42 2.82
C ASN A 92 1.10 -40.05 3.94
N GLU A 93 2.36 -40.47 3.82
CA GLU A 93 3.39 -40.29 4.85
C GLU A 93 4.59 -39.49 4.30
N PHE A 94 4.34 -38.55 3.36
CA PHE A 94 5.41 -37.73 2.77
C PHE A 94 5.93 -36.71 3.80
N SER A 95 7.19 -36.86 4.21
CA SER A 95 7.93 -35.80 4.91
C SER A 95 8.73 -34.92 3.96
N ILE A 96 9.11 -35.47 2.81
CA ILE A 96 9.75 -34.79 1.68
C ILE A 96 8.99 -35.24 0.43
N PHE A 97 8.71 -34.31 -0.47
CA PHE A 97 8.17 -34.63 -1.79
C PHE A 97 9.18 -34.21 -2.85
N ASP A 98 9.65 -35.15 -3.65
CA ASP A 98 10.57 -34.88 -4.75
C ASP A 98 10.10 -35.59 -6.03
N PRO A 99 9.66 -34.85 -7.06
CA PRO A 99 9.20 -35.41 -8.32
C PRO A 99 10.34 -35.72 -9.32
N ALA A 100 11.61 -35.61 -8.93
CA ALA A 100 12.80 -35.80 -9.76
C ALA A 100 12.87 -34.88 -11.01
N MET A 101 12.29 -33.68 -10.92
CA MET A 101 12.16 -32.70 -12.03
C MET A 101 11.35 -33.16 -13.25
N LEU A 102 10.59 -34.26 -13.13
CA LEU A 102 9.89 -34.86 -14.29
C LEU A 102 8.48 -34.31 -14.51
N LEU A 103 7.90 -33.60 -13.54
CA LEU A 103 6.49 -33.19 -13.53
C LEU A 103 6.29 -31.71 -13.90
N VAL A 104 7.05 -31.21 -14.88
CA VAL A 104 7.04 -29.79 -15.27
C VAL A 104 5.69 -29.29 -15.81
N ASN A 105 4.81 -30.20 -16.22
CA ASN A 105 3.46 -29.88 -16.74
C ASN A 105 2.37 -29.91 -15.66
N LEU A 106 2.75 -30.10 -14.39
CA LEU A 106 1.78 -30.29 -13.31
C LEU A 106 1.05 -28.98 -13.03
N LYS A 107 -0.28 -29.04 -13.11
CA LYS A 107 -1.19 -27.90 -12.86
C LYS A 107 -1.89 -28.02 -11.52
N VAL A 108 -2.15 -29.24 -11.06
CA VAL A 108 -2.84 -29.51 -9.80
C VAL A 108 -2.06 -30.51 -8.97
N LEU A 109 -1.74 -30.12 -7.73
CA LEU A 109 -1.07 -30.97 -6.76
C LEU A 109 -1.81 -30.92 -5.42
N ASP A 110 -2.30 -32.08 -4.97
CA ASP A 110 -2.87 -32.24 -3.63
C ASP A 110 -1.98 -33.16 -2.79
N LEU A 111 -1.27 -32.56 -1.84
CA LEU A 111 -0.43 -33.20 -0.83
C LEU A 111 -1.01 -33.00 0.58
N SER A 112 -2.32 -32.77 0.71
CA SER A 112 -2.96 -32.56 2.00
C SER A 112 -2.83 -33.78 2.91
N GLN A 113 -2.78 -33.57 4.24
CA GLN A 113 -2.70 -34.62 5.26
C GLN A 113 -1.45 -35.50 5.05
N ASN A 114 -0.29 -34.86 5.06
CA ASN A 114 1.03 -35.51 5.03
C ASN A 114 1.89 -34.90 6.17
N HIS A 115 3.21 -35.06 6.13
CA HIS A 115 4.13 -34.56 7.16
C HIS A 115 5.19 -33.62 6.58
N LEU A 116 4.84 -32.88 5.53
CA LEU A 116 5.77 -31.96 4.86
C LEU A 116 6.14 -30.80 5.79
N VAL A 117 7.43 -30.47 5.82
CA VAL A 117 8.01 -29.35 6.58
C VAL A 117 8.55 -28.25 5.68
N ASN A 118 8.78 -28.54 4.40
CA ASN A 118 9.18 -27.58 3.37
C ASN A 118 8.55 -27.91 2.02
N VAL A 119 8.76 -27.04 1.04
CA VAL A 119 8.19 -27.13 -0.31
C VAL A 119 9.21 -26.83 -1.42
N ASP A 120 10.48 -27.13 -1.20
CA ASP A 120 11.59 -26.81 -2.12
C ASP A 120 11.37 -27.32 -3.56
N PHE A 121 10.58 -28.39 -3.70
CA PHE A 121 10.19 -28.97 -4.98
C PHE A 121 9.34 -28.06 -5.87
N LEU A 122 8.72 -27.00 -5.32
CA LEU A 122 7.87 -26.08 -6.07
C LEU A 122 8.65 -25.34 -7.17
N SER A 123 9.95 -25.10 -6.96
CA SER A 123 10.86 -24.57 -7.97
C SER A 123 10.90 -25.39 -9.28
N CYS A 124 10.50 -26.66 -9.22
CA CYS A 124 10.47 -27.57 -10.36
C CYS A 124 9.07 -27.67 -11.03
N LEU A 125 8.08 -26.91 -10.55
CA LEU A 125 6.67 -27.01 -10.97
C LEU A 125 6.12 -25.65 -11.45
N PRO A 126 6.68 -25.05 -12.53
CA PRO A 126 6.37 -23.68 -12.94
C PRO A 126 4.94 -23.48 -13.47
N GLN A 127 4.24 -24.56 -13.87
CA GLN A 127 2.88 -24.49 -14.42
C GLN A 127 1.78 -24.73 -13.37
N LEU A 128 2.14 -24.75 -12.07
CA LEU A 128 1.22 -25.11 -11.01
C LEU A 128 0.17 -24.01 -10.79
N ARG A 129 -1.11 -24.40 -10.86
CA ARG A 129 -2.26 -23.49 -10.68
C ARG A 129 -3.02 -23.73 -9.39
N HIS A 130 -3.09 -24.97 -8.94
CA HIS A 130 -3.81 -25.34 -7.72
C HIS A 130 -2.95 -26.23 -6.83
N LEU A 131 -2.63 -25.72 -5.64
CA LEU A 131 -1.79 -26.39 -4.65
C LEU A 131 -2.55 -26.55 -3.33
N TYR A 132 -2.68 -27.80 -2.89
CA TYR A 132 -3.31 -28.16 -1.63
C TYR A 132 -2.32 -28.84 -0.71
N LEU A 133 -2.03 -28.20 0.42
CA LEU A 133 -1.08 -28.60 1.45
C LEU A 133 -1.74 -28.57 2.85
N THR A 134 -3.06 -28.68 2.92
CA THR A 134 -3.82 -28.66 4.19
C THR A 134 -3.38 -29.79 5.11
N GLY A 135 -3.13 -29.53 6.40
CA GLY A 135 -2.77 -30.57 7.36
C GLY A 135 -1.35 -31.11 7.14
N ASN A 136 -0.37 -30.22 6.98
CA ASN A 136 1.06 -30.54 6.98
C ASN A 136 1.72 -29.86 8.20
N ARG A 137 3.04 -29.69 8.18
CA ARG A 137 3.84 -29.11 9.28
C ARG A 137 4.71 -27.96 8.79
N LEU A 138 4.20 -27.18 7.83
CA LEU A 138 4.89 -26.01 7.30
C LEU A 138 4.89 -24.89 8.33
N GLU A 139 6.04 -24.28 8.58
CA GLU A 139 6.22 -23.21 9.58
C GLU A 139 6.37 -21.81 8.95
N SER A 140 6.64 -21.74 7.64
CA SER A 140 6.83 -20.49 6.89
C SER A 140 6.32 -20.61 5.46
N PHE A 141 6.32 -19.48 4.73
CA PHE A 141 6.11 -19.45 3.29
C PHE A 141 7.41 -19.56 2.48
N GLU A 142 8.48 -20.08 3.06
CA GLU A 142 9.71 -20.35 2.32
C GLU A 142 9.45 -21.36 1.18
N GLY A 143 9.96 -21.06 -0.02
CA GLY A 143 9.73 -21.86 -1.22
C GLY A 143 8.46 -21.52 -2.02
N PHE A 144 7.64 -20.56 -1.58
CA PHE A 144 6.48 -20.04 -2.34
C PHE A 144 6.83 -18.76 -3.13
N HIS A 145 7.98 -18.75 -3.79
CA HIS A 145 8.40 -17.69 -4.72
C HIS A 145 8.19 -18.13 -6.18
N ASP A 146 8.05 -17.17 -7.08
CA ASP A 146 8.04 -17.36 -8.54
C ASP A 146 6.96 -18.34 -9.08
N LEU A 147 5.83 -18.49 -8.37
CA LEU A 147 4.69 -19.29 -8.82
C LEU A 147 3.66 -18.42 -9.56
N GLU A 148 4.07 -17.87 -10.71
CA GLU A 148 3.28 -16.91 -11.48
C GLU A 148 1.89 -17.42 -11.86
N GLU A 149 1.75 -18.71 -12.18
CA GLU A 149 0.49 -19.33 -12.62
C GLU A 149 -0.44 -19.74 -11.45
N LEU A 150 -0.01 -19.60 -10.20
CA LEU A 150 -0.75 -20.14 -9.06
C LEU A 150 -2.04 -19.36 -8.81
N GLU A 151 -3.18 -20.04 -8.92
CA GLU A 151 -4.52 -19.47 -8.73
C GLU A 151 -5.12 -19.82 -7.36
N THR A 152 -4.72 -20.95 -6.77
CA THR A 152 -5.26 -21.44 -5.48
C THR A 152 -4.17 -22.04 -4.62
N LEU A 153 -4.04 -21.54 -3.40
CA LEU A 153 -3.12 -22.02 -2.38
C LEU A 153 -3.89 -22.34 -1.09
N SER A 154 -3.85 -23.61 -0.68
CA SER A 154 -4.47 -24.07 0.56
C SER A 154 -3.44 -24.64 1.52
N LEU A 155 -3.22 -23.92 2.61
CA LEU A 155 -2.24 -24.18 3.67
C LEU A 155 -2.90 -24.27 5.05
N SER A 156 -4.21 -24.52 5.10
CA SER A 156 -4.95 -24.62 6.36
C SER A 156 -4.42 -25.74 7.26
N ASN A 157 -4.45 -25.55 8.58
CA ASN A 157 -3.94 -26.51 9.56
C ASN A 157 -2.44 -26.83 9.32
N ASN A 158 -1.61 -25.78 9.27
CA ASN A 158 -0.15 -25.87 9.32
C ASN A 158 0.32 -25.11 10.58
N LEU A 159 1.60 -24.71 10.62
CA LEU A 159 2.23 -24.02 11.75
C LEU A 159 2.81 -22.65 11.32
N ILE A 160 2.26 -22.06 10.24
CA ILE A 160 2.78 -20.82 9.66
C ILE A 160 2.51 -19.65 10.62
N SER A 161 3.55 -18.90 10.98
CA SER A 161 3.44 -17.83 11.98
C SER A 161 3.55 -16.40 11.43
N SER A 162 4.00 -16.22 10.20
CA SER A 162 4.11 -14.91 9.53
C SER A 162 3.86 -15.05 8.03
N PHE A 163 3.64 -13.93 7.33
CA PHE A 163 3.60 -13.88 5.85
C PHE A 163 4.99 -13.81 5.21
N GLU A 164 6.05 -13.82 6.02
CA GLU A 164 7.42 -13.76 5.51
C GLU A 164 7.71 -14.94 4.57
N GLY A 165 8.30 -14.63 3.42
CA GLY A 165 8.59 -15.60 2.36
C GLY A 165 7.44 -15.81 1.36
N LEU A 166 6.23 -15.29 1.60
CA LEU A 166 5.18 -15.32 0.59
C LEU A 166 5.54 -14.31 -0.50
N GLY A 167 5.96 -14.81 -1.66
CA GLY A 167 6.35 -13.96 -2.78
C GLY A 167 5.15 -13.26 -3.44
N MET A 168 5.44 -12.49 -4.49
CA MET A 168 4.40 -11.96 -5.36
C MET A 168 3.76 -13.12 -6.15
N LEU A 169 2.45 -13.32 -5.96
CA LEU A 169 1.67 -14.33 -6.68
C LEU A 169 0.58 -13.63 -7.48
N PRO A 170 0.89 -13.14 -8.70
CA PRO A 170 0.03 -12.22 -9.43
C PRO A 170 -1.35 -12.80 -9.78
N ASN A 171 -1.42 -14.11 -10.00
CA ASN A 171 -2.66 -14.80 -10.36
C ASN A 171 -3.36 -15.47 -9.16
N LEU A 172 -2.86 -15.32 -7.94
CA LEU A 172 -3.46 -16.01 -6.78
C LEU A 172 -4.83 -15.42 -6.46
N ARG A 173 -5.87 -16.25 -6.59
CA ARG A 173 -7.26 -15.87 -6.35
C ARG A 173 -7.78 -16.34 -5.00
N ILE A 174 -7.26 -17.47 -4.51
CA ILE A 174 -7.74 -18.08 -3.27
C ILE A 174 -6.53 -18.41 -2.40
N LEU A 175 -6.44 -17.73 -1.25
CA LEU A 175 -5.48 -18.05 -0.19
C LEU A 175 -6.24 -18.57 1.03
N SER A 176 -6.00 -19.82 1.41
CA SER A 176 -6.61 -20.42 2.60
C SER A 176 -5.54 -20.86 3.60
N ILE A 177 -5.43 -20.13 4.70
CA ILE A 177 -4.44 -20.35 5.78
C ILE A 177 -5.13 -20.45 7.14
N THR A 178 -6.40 -20.84 7.17
CA THR A 178 -7.18 -21.16 8.38
C THR A 178 -6.42 -22.08 9.35
N ASN A 179 -6.53 -21.84 10.66
CA ASN A 179 -5.87 -22.61 11.72
C ASN A 179 -4.35 -22.69 11.53
N ASN A 180 -3.70 -21.54 11.47
CA ASN A 180 -2.25 -21.38 11.55
C ASN A 180 -1.91 -20.49 12.77
N LEU A 181 -0.72 -19.90 12.81
CA LEU A 181 -0.19 -19.12 13.93
C LEU A 181 0.06 -17.65 13.56
N ILE A 182 -0.58 -17.13 12.50
CA ILE A 182 -0.35 -15.75 12.05
C ILE A 182 -0.94 -14.73 13.03
N ALA A 183 -0.09 -13.86 13.56
CA ALA A 183 -0.48 -12.87 14.57
C ALA A 183 -0.88 -11.50 14.01
N ASP A 184 -0.34 -11.13 12.85
CA ASP A 184 -0.56 -9.84 12.22
C ASP A 184 -0.34 -9.93 10.69
N PHE A 185 -0.46 -8.81 9.99
CA PHE A 185 -0.27 -8.71 8.54
C PHE A 185 1.14 -8.31 8.13
N LYS A 186 2.12 -8.39 9.05
CA LYS A 186 3.49 -8.06 8.71
C LYS A 186 4.01 -8.97 7.60
N PHE A 187 4.70 -8.38 6.63
CA PHE A 187 5.20 -9.02 5.42
C PHE A 187 4.11 -9.53 4.47
N PHE A 188 2.85 -9.16 4.65
CA PHE A 188 1.82 -9.53 3.69
C PHE A 188 2.18 -8.96 2.30
N PRO A 189 2.35 -9.81 1.28
CA PRO A 189 2.80 -9.36 -0.03
C PRO A 189 1.64 -8.78 -0.83
N PHE A 190 1.98 -8.13 -1.92
CA PHE A 190 0.97 -7.71 -2.86
C PHE A 190 0.40 -8.89 -3.68
N LEU A 191 -0.93 -9.04 -3.65
CA LEU A 191 -1.67 -10.12 -4.33
C LEU A 191 -2.82 -9.53 -5.20
N PRO A 192 -2.55 -9.13 -6.47
CA PRO A 192 -3.45 -8.35 -7.34
C PRO A 192 -4.71 -9.06 -7.80
N SER A 193 -4.76 -10.38 -7.68
CA SER A 193 -5.92 -11.17 -8.10
C SER A 193 -6.66 -11.81 -6.93
N LEU A 194 -6.26 -11.49 -5.69
CA LEU A 194 -6.79 -12.16 -4.52
C LEU A 194 -8.27 -11.84 -4.37
N TYR A 195 -9.08 -12.89 -4.44
CA TYR A 195 -10.53 -12.81 -4.47
C TYR A 195 -11.15 -13.40 -3.21
N ILE A 196 -10.50 -14.42 -2.63
CA ILE A 196 -10.93 -15.09 -1.40
C ILE A 196 -9.73 -15.27 -0.47
N MET A 197 -9.87 -14.81 0.77
CA MET A 197 -8.90 -15.02 1.83
C MET A 197 -9.56 -15.73 3.01
N ASN A 198 -8.94 -16.79 3.54
CA ASN A 198 -9.40 -17.44 4.76
C ASN A 198 -8.29 -17.45 5.82
N LEU A 199 -8.50 -16.71 6.91
CA LEU A 199 -7.61 -16.50 8.05
C LEU A 199 -8.16 -17.04 9.37
N ALA A 200 -9.40 -17.54 9.41
CA ALA A 200 -10.06 -17.97 10.63
C ALA A 200 -9.20 -18.95 11.44
N GLY A 201 -9.23 -18.82 12.78
CA GLY A 201 -8.43 -19.67 13.66
C GLY A 201 -6.93 -19.32 13.72
N ASN A 202 -6.52 -18.17 13.18
CA ASN A 202 -5.22 -17.55 13.47
C ASN A 202 -5.32 -16.54 14.62
N PRO A 203 -4.22 -16.28 15.37
CA PRO A 203 -4.21 -15.28 16.43
C PRO A 203 -4.66 -13.87 16.00
N LEU A 204 -4.35 -13.43 14.77
CA LEU A 204 -4.80 -12.13 14.23
C LEU A 204 -6.33 -11.95 14.28
N ALA A 205 -7.09 -13.05 14.16
CA ALA A 205 -8.55 -13.01 14.12
C ALA A 205 -9.17 -12.65 15.48
N ALA A 206 -8.37 -12.57 16.54
CA ALA A 206 -8.79 -12.03 17.83
C ALA A 206 -8.95 -10.50 17.82
N ASN A 207 -8.28 -9.79 16.89
CA ASN A 207 -8.46 -8.36 16.71
C ASN A 207 -9.81 -8.11 16.02
N PRO A 208 -10.77 -7.38 16.61
CA PRO A 208 -12.06 -7.09 15.99
C PRO A 208 -11.97 -6.41 14.61
N GLN A 209 -10.87 -5.69 14.36
CA GLN A 209 -10.62 -4.97 13.11
C GLN A 209 -9.87 -5.81 12.06
N TYR A 210 -9.47 -7.06 12.35
CA TYR A 210 -8.63 -7.84 11.42
C TYR A 210 -9.22 -7.94 10.01
N ARG A 211 -10.55 -8.01 9.91
CA ARG A 211 -11.26 -8.06 8.64
C ARG A 211 -11.13 -6.73 7.87
N THR A 212 -11.33 -5.59 8.54
CA THR A 212 -11.10 -4.26 7.98
C THR A 212 -9.64 -4.09 7.52
N LEU A 213 -8.68 -4.55 8.33
CA LEU A 213 -7.25 -4.51 7.99
C LEU A 213 -6.95 -5.39 6.76
N ALA A 214 -7.53 -6.60 6.70
CA ALA A 214 -7.40 -7.49 5.54
C ALA A 214 -7.92 -6.85 4.26
N ILE A 215 -9.08 -6.17 4.33
CA ILE A 215 -9.65 -5.44 3.19
C ILE A 215 -8.73 -4.28 2.78
N ALA A 216 -8.16 -3.56 3.74
CA ALA A 216 -7.34 -2.38 3.46
C ALA A 216 -5.98 -2.71 2.81
N ILE A 217 -5.33 -3.82 3.21
CA ILE A 217 -4.05 -4.26 2.63
C ILE A 217 -4.23 -5.03 1.31
N CYS A 218 -5.42 -5.61 1.11
CA CYS A 218 -5.73 -6.28 -0.14
C CYS A 218 -6.22 -5.26 -1.18
N ASN A 219 -6.05 -5.63 -2.44
CA ASN A 219 -6.58 -4.89 -3.57
C ASN A 219 -8.12 -4.73 -3.53
N ASN A 220 -8.66 -3.96 -4.48
CA ASN A 220 -10.10 -3.76 -4.66
C ASN A 220 -10.89 -5.03 -5.05
N GLU A 221 -10.22 -6.14 -5.38
CA GLU A 221 -10.87 -7.35 -5.91
C GLU A 221 -11.22 -8.37 -4.83
N LEU A 222 -10.81 -8.15 -3.58
CA LEU A 222 -11.14 -9.05 -2.49
C LEU A 222 -12.65 -9.08 -2.28
N PHE A 223 -13.26 -10.25 -2.49
CA PHE A 223 -14.71 -10.43 -2.43
C PHE A 223 -15.16 -11.12 -1.16
N LYS A 224 -14.32 -11.97 -0.56
CA LYS A 224 -14.74 -12.85 0.53
C LYS A 224 -13.61 -13.08 1.52
N ILE A 225 -13.92 -12.88 2.81
CA ILE A 225 -13.05 -13.22 3.92
C ILE A 225 -13.76 -14.24 4.83
N ASP A 226 -13.09 -15.34 5.12
CA ASP A 226 -13.54 -16.34 6.12
C ASP A 226 -14.95 -16.91 5.92
N GLY A 227 -15.38 -17.02 4.66
CA GLY A 227 -16.71 -17.52 4.34
C GLY A 227 -17.77 -16.44 4.15
N GLU A 228 -17.48 -15.18 4.46
CA GLU A 228 -18.42 -14.06 4.39
C GLU A 228 -18.02 -13.06 3.28
N GLU A 229 -19.00 -12.66 2.47
CA GLU A 229 -18.82 -11.68 1.38
C GLU A 229 -18.51 -10.29 1.96
N ILE A 230 -17.73 -9.49 1.24
CA ILE A 230 -17.41 -8.11 1.61
C ILE A 230 -18.51 -7.19 1.09
N HIS A 231 -19.08 -6.38 1.98
CA HIS A 231 -20.13 -5.43 1.62
C HIS A 231 -19.56 -4.05 1.30
N ARG A 232 -20.31 -3.27 0.51
CA ARG A 232 -19.92 -1.92 0.08
C ARG A 232 -19.63 -0.97 1.25
N THR A 233 -20.39 -1.06 2.33
CA THR A 233 -20.18 -0.25 3.53
C THR A 233 -18.82 -0.56 4.19
N GLU A 234 -18.39 -1.82 4.20
CA GLU A 234 -17.06 -2.18 4.73
C GLU A 234 -15.96 -1.58 3.86
N LEU A 235 -16.13 -1.55 2.52
CA LEU A 235 -15.18 -0.92 1.61
C LEU A 235 -15.08 0.59 1.84
N GLU A 236 -16.21 1.27 2.04
CA GLU A 236 -16.26 2.70 2.36
C GLU A 236 -15.53 2.99 3.69
N ASP A 237 -15.74 2.18 4.72
CA ASP A 237 -15.05 2.30 6.02
C ASP A 237 -13.53 2.05 5.91
N THR A 238 -13.08 1.28 4.91
CA THR A 238 -11.66 0.96 4.72
C THR A 238 -10.87 2.05 4.00
N GLN A 239 -11.52 3.09 3.45
CA GLN A 239 -10.82 4.16 2.73
C GLN A 239 -9.75 4.84 3.58
N LEU A 240 -10.01 5.02 4.89
CA LEU A 240 -9.05 5.58 5.84
C LEU A 240 -7.81 4.70 6.01
N TYR A 241 -7.94 3.38 5.87
CA TYR A 241 -6.86 2.42 6.12
C TYR A 241 -5.95 2.22 4.90
N ARG A 242 -6.23 2.86 3.77
CA ARG A 242 -5.40 2.77 2.56
C ARG A 242 -4.17 3.67 2.62
N GLY A 243 -3.28 3.51 1.65
CA GLY A 243 -2.06 4.31 1.53
C GLY A 243 -1.13 4.08 2.71
N LYS A 244 -0.88 5.14 3.49
CA LYS A 244 0.04 5.12 4.65
C LYS A 244 -0.29 4.02 5.64
N ILE A 245 -1.56 3.91 6.03
CA ILE A 245 -1.97 2.96 7.07
C ILE A 245 -1.78 1.53 6.59
N ALA A 246 -2.20 1.21 5.36
CA ALA A 246 -1.99 -0.10 4.74
C ALA A 246 -0.50 -0.46 4.70
N PHE A 247 0.35 0.48 4.28
CA PHE A 247 1.81 0.29 4.30
C PHE A 247 2.30 -0.02 5.72
N CYS A 248 1.92 0.79 6.71
CA CYS A 248 2.31 0.58 8.09
C CYS A 248 1.87 -0.80 8.61
N ILE A 249 0.65 -1.25 8.29
CA ILE A 249 0.12 -2.56 8.70
C ILE A 249 1.03 -3.68 8.18
N THR A 250 1.45 -3.61 6.90
CA THR A 250 2.37 -4.59 6.30
C THR A 250 3.78 -4.55 6.90
N GLU A 251 4.14 -3.46 7.59
CA GLU A 251 5.39 -3.32 8.33
C GLU A 251 5.29 -3.74 9.80
N GLY A 252 4.10 -4.15 10.25
CA GLY A 252 3.82 -4.63 11.61
C GLY A 252 3.16 -3.59 12.53
N PHE A 253 2.54 -2.56 11.97
CA PHE A 253 1.72 -1.62 12.73
C PHE A 253 0.45 -2.31 13.24
N VAL A 254 0.23 -2.18 14.55
CA VAL A 254 -0.99 -2.64 15.23
C VAL A 254 -1.76 -1.41 15.68
N VAL A 255 -3.05 -1.40 15.37
CA VAL A 255 -3.94 -0.33 15.80
C VAL A 255 -4.30 -0.54 17.27
N ASP A 256 -3.86 0.39 18.12
CA ASP A 256 -4.14 0.34 19.54
C ASP A 256 -5.33 1.23 19.91
N GLU A 257 -6.09 0.79 20.92
CA GLU A 257 -7.17 1.58 21.54
C GLU A 257 -6.60 2.70 22.43
N CYS A 258 -5.91 3.67 21.82
CA CYS A 258 -5.40 4.86 22.48
C CYS A 258 -6.18 6.12 22.06
N ASN A 259 -5.93 7.25 22.73
CA ASN A 259 -6.63 8.52 22.44
C ASN A 259 -6.19 9.20 21.13
N LEU A 260 -5.26 8.60 20.38
CA LEU A 260 -4.81 9.11 19.08
C LEU A 260 -5.63 8.48 17.96
N SER A 261 -5.89 9.26 16.92
CA SER A 261 -6.49 8.71 15.70
C SER A 261 -5.56 7.69 15.04
N VAL A 262 -6.12 6.75 14.26
CA VAL A 262 -5.34 5.74 13.53
C VAL A 262 -4.29 6.38 12.62
N THR A 263 -4.63 7.51 12.00
CA THR A 263 -3.71 8.30 11.17
C THR A 263 -2.52 8.82 11.97
N GLU A 264 -2.76 9.42 13.14
CA GLU A 264 -1.67 9.91 13.99
C GLU A 264 -0.78 8.78 14.53
N GLN A 265 -1.38 7.63 14.86
CA GLN A 265 -0.62 6.45 15.26
C GLN A 265 0.26 5.93 14.10
N ALA A 266 -0.29 5.88 12.88
CA ALA A 266 0.45 5.47 11.69
C ALA A 266 1.57 6.47 11.31
N ASP A 267 1.34 7.77 11.49
CA ASP A 267 2.37 8.80 11.29
C ASP A 267 3.57 8.58 12.23
N LEU A 268 3.30 8.32 13.52
CA LEU A 268 4.34 8.06 14.51
C LEU A 268 5.09 6.75 14.21
N PHE A 269 4.37 5.70 13.82
CA PHE A 269 4.96 4.42 13.44
C PHE A 269 5.86 4.55 12.19
N LEU A 270 5.37 5.22 11.15
CA LEU A 270 6.14 5.42 9.93
C LEU A 270 7.39 6.27 10.20
N LEU A 271 7.27 7.31 11.02
CA LEU A 271 8.39 8.16 11.42
C LEU A 271 9.45 7.37 12.20
N SER A 272 9.05 6.53 13.18
CA SER A 272 10.00 5.73 13.96
C SER A 272 10.72 4.71 13.08
N LYS A 273 10.00 4.02 12.20
CA LYS A 273 10.55 3.04 11.27
C LYS A 273 11.59 3.64 10.31
N GLN A 274 11.29 4.82 9.77
CA GLN A 274 12.23 5.52 8.88
C GLN A 274 13.43 6.09 9.64
N ARG A 275 13.27 6.48 10.90
CA ARG A 275 14.40 6.87 11.77
C ARG A 275 15.35 5.71 12.06
N GLU A 276 14.82 4.53 12.38
CA GLU A 276 15.64 3.32 12.54
C GLU A 276 16.47 3.04 11.29
N THR A 277 15.86 3.22 10.12
CA THR A 277 16.52 3.04 8.82
C THR A 277 17.56 4.13 8.55
N THR A 278 17.32 5.36 8.98
CA THR A 278 18.20 6.52 8.71
C THR A 278 19.27 6.76 9.79
N GLN A 279 19.24 6.05 10.92
CA GLN A 279 20.11 6.32 12.08
C GLN A 279 21.62 6.26 11.80
N GLN A 280 22.03 5.47 10.80
CA GLN A 280 23.44 5.32 10.41
C GLN A 280 23.87 6.30 9.31
N HIS A 281 22.94 7.11 8.80
CA HIS A 281 23.18 8.03 7.70
C HIS A 281 23.52 9.43 8.19
N SER A 282 24.11 10.22 7.31
CA SER A 282 24.49 11.60 7.59
C SER A 282 23.27 12.50 7.90
N LEU A 283 22.14 12.22 7.26
CA LEU A 283 20.85 12.89 7.48
C LEU A 283 19.89 11.93 8.16
N VAL A 284 19.36 12.34 9.31
CA VAL A 284 18.36 11.58 10.06
C VAL A 284 17.02 12.29 9.96
N LEU A 285 15.98 11.52 9.65
CA LEU A 285 14.62 12.02 9.58
C LEU A 285 14.15 12.52 10.95
N GLN A 286 13.63 13.74 11.03
CA GLN A 286 13.00 14.26 12.24
C GLN A 286 11.49 14.37 12.10
N HIS A 287 11.01 14.70 10.90
CA HIS A 287 9.60 14.78 10.61
C HIS A 287 9.36 14.66 9.11
N ILE A 288 8.27 14.01 8.72
CA ILE A 288 7.75 14.01 7.36
C ILE A 288 6.23 13.88 7.41
N HIS A 289 5.54 14.65 6.58
CA HIS A 289 4.08 14.63 6.53
C HIS A 289 3.57 15.14 5.17
N LEU A 290 2.62 14.42 4.58
CA LEU A 290 1.80 14.89 3.46
C LEU A 290 0.42 15.33 3.96
N GLU A 291 0.03 16.56 3.61
CA GLU A 291 -1.20 17.19 4.09
C GLU A 291 -2.49 16.47 3.60
N SER A 292 -3.57 16.57 4.40
CA SER A 292 -4.76 15.72 4.29
C SER A 292 -5.93 16.22 3.42
N GLN A 293 -5.85 17.42 2.79
CA GLN A 293 -6.91 17.94 1.91
C GLN A 293 -6.74 17.40 0.48
N LEU A 294 -7.08 16.12 0.29
CA LEU A 294 -6.68 15.33 -0.88
C LEU A 294 -7.80 15.27 -1.91
N HIS A 295 -7.88 16.30 -2.73
CA HIS A 295 -8.78 16.34 -3.88
C HIS A 295 -7.98 16.61 -5.14
N GLU A 296 -8.47 16.10 -6.26
CA GLU A 296 -8.05 16.57 -7.58
C GLU A 296 -8.07 18.11 -7.64
N GLY A 297 -6.99 18.70 -8.17
CA GLY A 297 -6.82 20.15 -8.29
C GLY A 297 -6.35 20.86 -7.01
N SER A 298 -6.33 20.20 -5.86
CA SER A 298 -5.85 20.76 -4.60
C SER A 298 -4.39 20.39 -4.35
N ALA A 299 -3.51 21.38 -4.22
CA ALA A 299 -2.09 21.17 -3.99
C ALA A 299 -1.82 20.32 -2.72
N VAL A 300 -1.07 19.23 -2.89
CA VAL A 300 -0.58 18.36 -1.82
C VAL A 300 0.86 18.75 -1.52
N SER A 301 1.11 19.24 -0.31
CA SER A 301 2.42 19.69 0.11
C SER A 301 3.12 18.67 1.00
N LEU A 302 4.39 18.39 0.70
CA LEU A 302 5.28 17.60 1.52
C LEU A 302 5.98 18.49 2.55
N GLN A 303 5.70 18.25 3.82
CA GLN A 303 6.47 18.79 4.93
C GLN A 303 7.57 17.79 5.29
N VAL A 304 8.79 18.27 5.50
CA VAL A 304 9.93 17.43 5.87
C VAL A 304 10.94 18.21 6.71
N CYS A 305 11.54 17.53 7.68
CA CYS A 305 12.63 18.03 8.50
C CYS A 305 13.68 16.94 8.62
N LEU A 306 14.89 17.21 8.10
CA LEU A 306 16.05 16.34 8.25
C LEU A 306 17.08 17.03 9.14
N GLN A 307 17.77 16.28 9.99
CA GLN A 307 18.86 16.80 10.83
C GLN A 307 20.19 16.22 10.36
N ASP A 308 21.19 17.08 10.19
CA ASP A 308 22.56 16.66 9.91
C ASP A 308 23.25 16.19 11.20
N HIS A 309 23.57 14.89 11.26
CA HIS A 309 24.20 14.28 12.43
C HIS A 309 25.72 14.19 12.32
N ARG A 310 26.31 14.58 11.18
CA ARG A 310 27.79 14.63 11.03
C ARG A 310 28.38 15.67 11.99
N PRO A 311 29.62 15.55 12.48
CA PRO A 311 30.24 16.59 13.31
C PRO A 311 30.28 17.96 12.61
N LEU A 312 30.17 19.06 13.37
CA LEU A 312 30.16 20.43 12.81
C LEU A 312 31.31 20.73 11.84
N ALA A 313 32.51 20.18 12.10
CA ALA A 313 33.67 20.38 11.23
C ALA A 313 33.44 19.85 9.79
N GLU A 314 32.71 18.75 9.64
CA GLU A 314 32.38 18.14 8.35
C GLU A 314 31.25 18.91 7.63
N ARG A 315 30.28 19.43 8.40
CA ARG A 315 29.18 20.25 7.88
C ARG A 315 29.67 21.57 7.28
N LYS A 316 30.69 22.20 7.89
CA LYS A 316 31.32 23.44 7.37
C LYS A 316 31.99 23.21 6.01
N GLY A 317 32.51 22.01 5.75
CA GLY A 317 33.23 21.67 4.52
C GLY A 317 32.36 21.11 3.39
N SER A 318 31.23 20.47 3.71
CA SER A 318 30.32 19.87 2.72
C SER A 318 28.87 19.96 3.18
N LYS A 319 28.07 20.82 2.53
CA LYS A 319 26.63 20.93 2.79
C LYS A 319 25.84 20.09 1.81
N PHE A 320 24.67 19.58 2.21
CA PHE A 320 23.73 19.01 1.27
C PHE A 320 23.12 20.14 0.43
N GLN A 321 22.96 19.90 -0.86
CA GLN A 321 22.37 20.88 -1.76
C GLN A 321 20.96 20.46 -2.20
N SER A 322 20.08 21.44 -2.34
CA SER A 322 18.72 21.26 -2.83
C SER A 322 18.15 22.59 -3.31
N ASN A 323 17.24 22.54 -4.28
CA ASN A 323 16.37 23.68 -4.63
C ASN A 323 15.11 23.76 -3.77
N GLN A 324 14.84 22.72 -2.99
CA GLN A 324 13.57 22.54 -2.31
C GLN A 324 13.72 22.63 -0.79
N ILE A 325 14.86 22.19 -0.24
CA ILE A 325 15.07 22.09 1.21
C ILE A 325 16.41 22.73 1.58
N TYR A 326 16.39 23.72 2.47
CA TYR A 326 17.51 24.62 2.74
C TYR A 326 18.10 24.39 4.14
N PRO A 327 19.43 24.52 4.30
CA PRO A 327 20.07 24.38 5.59
C PRO A 327 19.71 25.56 6.52
N VAL A 328 19.30 25.22 7.74
CA VAL A 328 18.95 26.12 8.83
C VAL A 328 19.90 25.83 9.99
N GLU A 329 20.78 26.79 10.25
CA GLU A 329 21.78 26.69 11.30
C GLU A 329 21.25 27.34 12.59
N LEU A 330 21.06 26.52 13.61
CA LEU A 330 20.62 26.97 14.93
C LEU A 330 21.79 26.90 15.90
N THR A 331 22.13 28.03 16.52
CA THR A 331 23.28 28.14 17.42
C THR A 331 22.89 28.85 18.71
N VAL A 332 23.34 28.31 19.83
CA VAL A 332 23.18 28.88 21.18
C VAL A 332 24.54 28.99 21.85
N GLN A 333 24.93 30.20 22.25
CA GLN A 333 26.19 30.43 22.97
C GLN A 333 25.98 30.29 24.49
N GLY A 334 26.95 29.71 25.19
CA GLY A 334 26.97 29.61 26.65
C GLY A 334 27.25 28.21 27.18
N GLU A 335 27.52 28.12 28.48
CA GLU A 335 27.65 26.84 29.17
C GLU A 335 26.27 26.28 29.56
N ALA A 336 26.01 25.06 29.13
CA ALA A 336 24.86 24.24 29.53
C ALA A 336 25.27 22.76 29.55
N LYS A 337 24.45 21.91 30.15
CA LYS A 337 24.60 20.45 30.04
C LYS A 337 23.99 19.94 28.75
N GLN A 338 22.80 20.44 28.41
CA GLN A 338 22.06 20.04 27.22
C GLN A 338 21.28 21.22 26.65
N VAL A 339 21.25 21.31 25.33
CA VAL A 339 20.41 22.25 24.60
C VAL A 339 19.62 21.48 23.55
N LEU A 340 18.31 21.63 23.59
CA LEU A 340 17.38 21.06 22.62
C LEU A 340 16.64 22.18 21.90
N VAL A 341 16.07 21.87 20.74
CA VAL A 341 15.15 22.74 20.02
C VAL A 341 13.88 21.98 19.66
N VAL A 342 12.73 22.62 19.86
CA VAL A 342 11.42 22.08 19.49
C VAL A 342 10.61 23.16 18.79
N GLY A 343 9.80 22.80 17.80
CA GLY A 343 9.04 23.78 17.04
C GLY A 343 8.10 23.19 16.00
N SER A 344 7.52 24.06 15.21
CA SER A 344 6.66 23.70 14.08
C SER A 344 7.31 22.71 13.10
N MET A 345 8.64 22.75 12.90
CA MET A 345 9.37 21.84 12.01
C MET A 345 9.32 20.36 12.40
N ASN A 346 9.03 20.05 13.66
CA ASN A 346 8.80 18.71 14.16
C ASN A 346 7.43 18.61 14.86
N MET A 347 6.47 19.45 14.44
CA MET A 347 5.10 19.49 14.97
C MET A 347 5.03 19.67 16.49
N TRP A 348 6.01 20.35 17.06
CA TRP A 348 6.20 20.51 18.50
C TRP A 348 6.31 19.18 19.28
N ARG A 349 6.67 18.11 18.58
CA ARG A 349 6.92 16.77 19.13
C ARG A 349 8.43 16.54 19.24
N GLU A 350 8.85 15.73 20.20
CA GLU A 350 10.24 15.23 20.36
C GLU A 350 11.35 16.27 20.09
N PRO A 351 11.83 16.99 21.13
CA PRO A 351 12.88 17.98 20.99
C PRO A 351 14.17 17.42 20.34
N LEU A 352 14.77 18.21 19.45
CA LEU A 352 15.97 17.88 18.70
C LEU A 352 17.21 18.34 19.47
N GLU A 353 18.18 17.45 19.68
CA GLU A 353 19.39 17.78 20.41
C GLU A 353 20.40 18.57 19.57
N LEU A 354 21.05 19.57 20.19
CA LEU A 354 22.13 20.33 19.58
C LEU A 354 23.50 19.74 20.01
N GLU A 355 24.42 19.67 19.06
CA GLU A 355 25.81 19.25 19.29
C GLU A 355 26.54 20.30 20.12
N LYS A 356 27.22 19.87 21.19
CA LYS A 356 28.07 20.74 21.99
C LYS A 356 29.44 20.91 21.30
N CYS A 357 29.81 22.16 21.02
CA CYS A 357 31.05 22.53 20.35
C CYS A 357 31.91 23.45 21.23
N VAL A 358 33.22 23.40 21.02
CA VAL A 358 34.20 24.28 21.68
C VAL A 358 35.15 24.85 20.63
N GLU A 359 35.11 26.16 20.40
CA GLU A 359 35.96 26.85 19.43
C GLU A 359 36.56 28.10 20.09
N GLY A 360 37.89 28.24 20.06
CA GLY A 360 38.58 29.40 20.64
C GLY A 360 38.39 29.60 22.16
N GLY A 361 38.02 28.55 22.91
CA GLY A 361 37.73 28.62 24.35
C GLY A 361 36.28 29.00 24.69
N HIS A 362 35.42 29.21 23.69
CA HIS A 362 34.00 29.47 23.88
C HIS A 362 33.19 28.18 23.64
N VAL A 363 32.23 27.91 24.54
CA VAL A 363 31.26 26.81 24.40
C VAL A 363 30.02 27.32 23.69
N PHE A 364 29.56 26.58 22.69
CA PHE A 364 28.30 26.82 22.02
C PHE A 364 27.65 25.49 21.61
N PHE A 365 26.36 25.52 21.37
CA PHE A 365 25.56 24.39 20.91
C PHE A 365 25.08 24.68 19.49
N HIS A 366 25.13 23.68 18.62
CA HIS A 366 24.85 23.85 17.20
C HIS A 366 24.09 22.66 16.60
N THR A 367 23.13 22.93 15.72
CA THR A 367 22.56 21.92 14.83
C THR A 367 22.27 22.51 13.46
N THR A 368 22.21 21.64 12.45
CA THR A 368 21.84 22.00 11.09
C THR A 368 20.61 21.18 10.71
N LEU A 369 19.50 21.87 10.48
CA LEU A 369 18.27 21.29 9.97
C LEU A 369 18.16 21.57 8.48
N TYR A 370 17.56 20.68 7.71
CA TYR A 370 17.19 20.93 6.32
C TYR A 370 15.67 21.03 6.27
N LEU A 371 15.17 22.24 5.97
CA LEU A 371 13.76 22.61 5.99
C LEU A 371 13.30 23.23 4.65
N PRO A 372 12.07 22.97 4.20
CA PRO A 372 11.42 23.75 3.15
C PRO A 372 11.42 25.27 3.41
N PRO A 373 11.24 26.10 2.36
CA PRO A 373 10.92 27.51 2.53
C PRO A 373 9.65 27.70 3.36
N GLY A 374 9.68 28.58 4.36
CA GLY A 374 8.55 28.75 5.26
C GLY A 374 8.87 29.58 6.50
N GLU A 375 7.83 29.81 7.30
CA GLU A 375 7.93 30.42 8.62
C GLU A 375 7.84 29.32 9.68
N TYR A 376 8.88 29.23 10.51
CA TYR A 376 8.98 28.20 11.55
C TYR A 376 9.01 28.84 12.93
N GLU A 377 8.05 28.44 13.75
CA GLU A 377 8.02 28.74 15.17
C GLU A 377 8.85 27.72 15.95
N TYR A 378 9.66 28.16 16.91
CA TYR A 378 10.50 27.26 17.70
C TYR A 378 10.86 27.83 19.09
N ARG A 379 11.32 26.95 19.99
CA ARG A 379 11.85 27.29 21.32
C ARG A 379 13.09 26.46 21.61
N TYR A 380 14.03 27.05 22.36
CA TYR A 380 15.14 26.28 22.91
C TYR A 380 14.73 25.72 24.26
N ILE A 381 15.22 24.53 24.60
CA ILE A 381 15.15 23.96 25.94
C ILE A 381 16.59 23.85 26.43
N VAL A 382 16.97 24.67 27.40
CA VAL A 382 18.32 24.72 27.96
C VAL A 382 18.26 24.18 29.37
N ASP A 383 18.90 23.03 29.61
CA ASP A 383 18.90 22.33 30.91
C ASP A 383 17.50 22.12 31.50
N GLY A 384 16.50 21.87 30.63
CA GLY A 384 15.10 21.64 31.00
C GLY A 384 14.23 22.90 31.06
N GLU A 385 14.80 24.09 30.89
CA GLU A 385 14.06 25.35 30.87
C GLU A 385 13.83 25.84 29.44
N GLU A 386 12.59 26.15 29.10
CA GLU A 386 12.23 26.74 27.80
C GLU A 386 12.71 28.19 27.71
N LYS A 387 13.41 28.52 26.64
CA LYS A 387 13.97 29.85 26.39
C LYS A 387 13.56 30.39 25.02
N VAL A 388 13.23 31.68 25.04
CA VAL A 388 12.85 32.47 23.86
C VAL A 388 13.76 33.69 23.80
N SER A 389 14.23 34.03 22.61
CA SER A 389 15.01 35.24 22.35
C SER A 389 14.13 36.48 22.52
N GLU A 390 14.66 37.50 23.19
CA GLU A 390 13.95 38.77 23.35
C GLU A 390 13.72 39.50 22.01
N HIS A 391 14.52 39.20 20.99
CA HIS A 391 14.53 39.88 19.70
C HIS A 391 13.57 39.26 18.67
N THR A 392 13.32 37.95 18.77
CA THR A 392 12.50 37.21 17.80
C THR A 392 11.25 36.59 18.42
N LYS A 393 10.88 37.02 19.64
CA LYS A 393 9.69 36.56 20.34
C LYS A 393 8.40 36.96 19.61
N THR A 394 7.48 36.02 19.50
CA THR A 394 6.13 36.21 18.99
C THR A 394 5.16 35.27 19.72
N VAL A 395 3.86 35.54 19.61
CA VAL A 395 2.82 34.60 20.04
C VAL A 395 2.63 33.56 18.94
N SER A 396 2.64 32.29 19.31
CA SER A 396 2.50 31.14 18.42
C SER A 396 1.13 31.09 17.75
N LYS A 397 1.12 30.86 16.44
CA LYS A 397 -0.10 30.60 15.64
C LYS A 397 -0.70 29.22 15.97
N HIS A 398 0.09 28.32 16.55
CA HIS A 398 -0.30 26.96 16.93
C HIS A 398 -0.70 26.83 18.40
N GLY A 399 -0.90 27.95 19.11
CA GLY A 399 -1.33 27.94 20.51
C GLY A 399 -0.25 27.52 21.52
N GLN A 400 1.02 27.52 21.11
CA GLN A 400 2.16 27.09 21.95
C GLN A 400 2.74 28.20 22.84
N GLY A 401 1.96 29.26 23.11
CA GLY A 401 2.41 30.40 23.90
C GLY A 401 3.39 31.30 23.15
N VAL A 402 4.47 31.72 23.82
CA VAL A 402 5.48 32.63 23.25
C VAL A 402 6.63 31.81 22.66
N CYS A 403 7.02 32.09 21.42
CA CYS A 403 8.05 31.35 20.69
C CYS A 403 8.97 32.29 19.89
N ASN A 404 10.08 31.75 19.39
CA ASN A 404 10.89 32.41 18.36
C ASN A 404 10.26 32.17 16.98
N MET A 405 10.54 33.05 16.03
CA MET A 405 10.22 32.86 14.61
C MET A 405 11.50 32.81 13.79
N TYR A 406 11.62 31.82 12.90
CA TYR A 406 12.66 31.71 11.89
C TYR A 406 12.02 31.69 10.50
N LYS A 407 12.54 32.48 9.57
CA LYS A 407 12.06 32.48 8.18
C LYS A 407 13.11 31.84 7.30
N VAL A 408 12.78 30.69 6.71
CA VAL A 408 13.61 30.03 5.71
C VAL A 408 13.31 30.67 4.38
N LEU A 409 14.29 31.38 3.83
CA LEU A 409 14.20 31.97 2.50
C LEU A 409 14.62 30.92 1.48
N GLY A 410 13.81 30.73 0.43
CA GLY A 410 14.21 29.94 -0.74
C GLY A 410 15.19 30.74 -1.57
N THR A 411 16.47 30.76 -1.19
CA THR A 411 17.51 31.43 -1.95
C THR A 411 18.21 30.40 -2.82
N ALA A 412 17.95 30.45 -4.13
CA ALA A 412 18.64 29.67 -5.16
C ALA A 412 20.07 30.21 -5.43
N GLU A 413 20.80 30.58 -4.38
CA GLU A 413 22.17 31.05 -4.52
C GLU A 413 23.10 29.84 -4.69
N ASP A 414 23.63 29.71 -5.92
CA ASP A 414 24.79 28.91 -6.29
C ASP A 414 24.72 27.40 -5.98
N LEU A 415 23.71 26.71 -6.53
CA LEU A 415 23.86 25.28 -6.79
C LEU A 415 24.97 25.09 -7.83
N ASP A 416 26.15 24.68 -7.37
CA ASP A 416 27.17 24.14 -8.26
C ASP A 416 26.64 22.83 -8.87
N PRO A 417 26.39 22.76 -10.19
CA PRO A 417 25.91 21.54 -10.84
C PRO A 417 26.88 20.36 -10.71
N HIS A 418 28.13 20.63 -10.33
CA HIS A 418 29.18 19.65 -10.10
C HIS A 418 29.34 19.27 -8.61
N SER A 419 28.56 19.88 -7.72
CA SER A 419 28.52 19.46 -6.33
C SER A 419 27.91 18.08 -6.20
N SER A 420 28.53 17.29 -5.33
CA SER A 420 28.29 15.86 -5.24
C SER A 420 27.22 15.48 -4.20
N THR A 421 26.53 16.48 -3.61
CA THR A 421 25.54 16.27 -2.53
C THR A 421 24.17 16.82 -2.91
N LEU A 422 23.18 15.97 -3.21
CA LEU A 422 21.88 16.41 -3.72
C LEU A 422 20.70 15.77 -2.97
N LEU A 423 19.71 16.59 -2.63
CA LEU A 423 18.37 16.15 -2.21
C LEU A 423 17.42 16.25 -3.40
N HIS A 424 16.84 15.12 -3.79
CA HIS A 424 15.87 15.01 -4.88
C HIS A 424 14.52 14.57 -4.33
N ILE A 425 13.45 15.20 -4.79
CA ILE A 425 12.08 14.79 -4.49
C ILE A 425 11.49 14.06 -5.68
N ARG A 426 10.81 12.93 -5.44
CA ARG A 426 10.06 12.21 -6.47
C ARG A 426 8.65 11.93 -6.00
N TRP A 427 7.71 12.08 -6.91
CA TRP A 427 6.33 11.71 -6.68
C TRP A 427 6.01 10.42 -7.41
N LEU A 428 5.27 9.56 -6.74
CA LEU A 428 4.82 8.31 -7.30
C LEU A 428 3.33 8.13 -7.02
N ARG A 429 2.64 7.51 -7.97
CA ARG A 429 1.22 7.18 -7.88
C ARG A 429 1.05 5.69 -7.66
N SER A 430 0.20 5.30 -6.69
CA SER A 430 -0.12 3.90 -6.48
C SER A 430 -0.78 3.33 -7.73
N ASN A 431 -0.30 2.19 -8.20
CA ASN A 431 -0.85 1.53 -9.38
C ASN A 431 -1.78 0.38 -8.99
N ILE A 432 -2.44 -0.21 -9.98
CA ILE A 432 -3.31 -1.38 -9.79
C ILE A 432 -2.56 -2.60 -9.23
N HIS A 433 -1.23 -2.58 -9.29
CA HIS A 433 -0.35 -3.60 -8.75
C HIS A 433 0.15 -3.27 -7.32
N SER A 434 -0.51 -2.35 -6.60
CA SER A 434 -0.11 -1.80 -5.28
C SER A 434 1.38 -1.44 -5.14
N GLY A 435 2.05 -1.27 -6.27
CA GLY A 435 3.32 -0.60 -6.37
C GLY A 435 3.07 0.88 -6.59
N PHE A 436 4.15 1.60 -6.82
CA PHE A 436 4.12 3.03 -7.05
C PHE A 436 4.84 3.31 -8.37
N ASP A 437 4.11 3.88 -9.34
CA ASP A 437 4.66 4.31 -10.62
C ASP A 437 5.14 5.75 -10.50
N LEU A 438 6.31 6.04 -11.07
CA LEU A 438 6.90 7.38 -11.04
C LEU A 438 6.02 8.37 -11.82
N ILE A 439 5.72 9.51 -11.21
CA ILE A 439 5.15 10.67 -11.90
C ILE A 439 6.32 11.44 -12.51
N GLU A 440 6.47 11.34 -13.84
CA GLU A 440 7.62 11.92 -14.54
C GLU A 440 7.65 13.45 -14.45
N GLY A 441 8.87 14.01 -14.41
CA GLY A 441 9.10 15.45 -14.45
C GLY A 441 8.81 16.19 -13.13
N GLU A 442 8.30 15.51 -12.11
CA GLU A 442 7.95 16.14 -10.84
C GLU A 442 9.11 16.05 -9.82
N ASN A 443 9.65 17.21 -9.45
CA ASN A 443 10.75 17.37 -8.48
C ASN A 443 10.51 18.61 -7.61
N SER A 444 9.30 18.68 -7.07
CA SER A 444 8.81 19.74 -6.19
C SER A 444 8.37 19.18 -4.84
N LEU A 445 8.33 20.04 -3.82
CA LEU A 445 7.66 19.74 -2.55
C LEU A 445 6.13 19.69 -2.67
N VAL A 446 5.59 20.11 -3.82
CA VAL A 446 4.15 20.22 -4.05
C VAL A 446 3.78 19.47 -5.31
N HIS A 447 2.77 18.62 -5.23
CA HIS A 447 2.10 18.01 -6.38
C HIS A 447 0.64 18.44 -6.41
N VAL A 448 0.11 18.75 -7.59
CA VAL A 448 -1.32 19.06 -7.78
C VAL A 448 -1.97 17.84 -8.42
N PRO A 449 -2.81 17.07 -7.67
CA PRO A 449 -3.37 15.84 -8.19
C PRO A 449 -4.25 16.07 -9.41
N VAL A 450 -4.11 15.19 -10.39
CA VAL A 450 -4.91 15.17 -11.63
C VAL A 450 -5.94 14.05 -11.59
N LEU A 451 -6.83 13.99 -12.60
CA LEU A 451 -7.85 12.94 -12.70
C LEU A 451 -7.26 11.52 -12.61
N GLU A 452 -6.09 11.29 -13.20
CA GLU A 452 -5.40 10.00 -13.13
C GLU A 452 -4.96 9.59 -11.71
N ASP A 453 -4.83 10.56 -10.80
CA ASP A 453 -4.46 10.33 -9.41
C ASP A 453 -5.68 9.95 -8.56
N VAL A 454 -6.90 10.19 -9.04
CA VAL A 454 -8.14 9.93 -8.31
C VAL A 454 -8.27 8.43 -7.99
N GLY A 455 -8.52 8.13 -6.72
CA GLY A 455 -8.58 6.76 -6.17
C GLY A 455 -7.21 6.15 -5.89
N ALA A 456 -6.12 6.74 -6.38
CA ALA A 456 -4.75 6.32 -6.08
C ALA A 456 -4.22 7.03 -4.83
N CYS A 457 -3.27 6.40 -4.15
CA CYS A 457 -2.46 7.03 -3.11
C CYS A 457 -1.22 7.64 -3.75
N LEU A 458 -0.81 8.82 -3.30
CA LEU A 458 0.45 9.42 -3.70
C LEU A 458 1.54 9.09 -2.69
N ARG A 459 2.76 8.87 -3.17
CA ARG A 459 3.95 8.70 -2.35
C ARG A 459 4.96 9.76 -2.76
N ALA A 460 5.43 10.54 -1.80
CA ALA A 460 6.48 11.52 -2.02
C ALA A 460 7.76 11.02 -1.34
N GLU A 461 8.82 10.85 -2.13
CA GLU A 461 10.12 10.38 -1.66
C GLU A 461 11.14 11.52 -1.66
N VAL A 462 11.89 11.67 -0.58
CA VAL A 462 13.08 12.51 -0.50
C VAL A 462 14.30 11.60 -0.51
N LEU A 463 15.05 11.66 -1.62
CA LEU A 463 16.29 10.92 -1.81
C LEU A 463 17.47 11.83 -1.52
N SER A 464 18.38 11.38 -0.69
CA SER A 464 19.61 12.10 -0.35
C SER A 464 20.83 11.39 -0.91
N TYR A 465 21.74 12.18 -1.47
CA TYR A 465 23.01 11.73 -1.98
C TYR A 465 24.14 12.52 -1.33
N LEU A 466 25.19 11.83 -0.91
CA LEU A 466 26.44 12.43 -0.46
C LEU A 466 27.57 11.91 -1.33
N ASN A 467 28.28 12.83 -1.96
CA ASN A 467 29.37 12.54 -2.88
C ASN A 467 29.02 11.57 -4.03
N GLY A 468 27.82 11.74 -4.61
CA GLY A 468 27.29 10.90 -5.69
C GLY A 468 26.83 9.51 -5.23
N LYS A 469 26.93 9.18 -3.94
CA LYS A 469 26.44 7.93 -3.36
C LYS A 469 25.10 8.17 -2.69
N PHE A 470 24.18 7.22 -2.86
CA PHE A 470 22.91 7.23 -2.16
C PHE A 470 23.16 7.11 -0.66
N GLU A 471 22.63 8.06 0.11
CA GLU A 471 22.65 8.04 1.57
C GLU A 471 21.34 7.46 2.07
N ALA A 472 20.26 8.21 2.02
CA ALA A 472 18.99 7.82 2.62
C ALA A 472 17.81 8.13 1.70
N LEU A 473 16.74 7.34 1.85
CA LEU A 473 15.41 7.60 1.31
C LEU A 473 14.44 7.69 2.46
N VAL A 474 13.69 8.79 2.49
CA VAL A 474 12.54 8.94 3.37
C VAL A 474 11.32 9.25 2.51
N PHE A 475 10.14 8.93 2.99
CA PHE A 475 8.91 9.13 2.25
C PHE A 475 7.71 9.28 3.15
N ASP A 476 6.63 9.78 2.58
CA ASP A 476 5.31 9.66 3.16
C ASP A 476 4.29 9.27 2.08
N ILE A 477 3.12 8.80 2.50
CA ILE A 477 2.07 8.31 1.62
C ILE A 477 0.74 8.99 1.99
N THR A 478 -0.03 9.42 1.00
CA THR A 478 -1.37 9.95 1.20
C THR A 478 -2.41 8.82 1.33
N PRO A 479 -3.55 9.06 1.98
CA PRO A 479 -4.79 8.37 1.62
C PRO A 479 -5.12 8.48 0.12
N PRO A 480 -6.07 7.68 -0.40
CA PRO A 480 -6.53 7.81 -1.77
C PRO A 480 -7.01 9.23 -2.10
N ILE A 481 -6.60 9.77 -3.25
CA ILE A 481 -7.06 11.07 -3.73
C ILE A 481 -8.56 10.99 -4.06
N MET A 482 -9.34 11.94 -3.59
CA MET A 482 -10.75 12.04 -3.90
C MET A 482 -10.99 12.89 -5.15
N CYS A 483 -12.13 12.67 -5.80
CA CYS A 483 -12.60 13.58 -6.83
C CYS A 483 -12.70 15.01 -6.25
N GLY A 484 -12.24 15.99 -7.03
CA GLY A 484 -12.44 17.41 -6.71
C GLY A 484 -13.89 17.85 -6.93
N PRO A 485 -14.27 19.06 -6.50
CA PRO A 485 -15.55 19.65 -6.89
C PRO A 485 -15.57 19.86 -8.41
N PRO A 486 -16.68 19.53 -9.12
CA PRO A 486 -16.84 19.84 -10.54
C PRO A 486 -16.61 21.33 -10.79
N THR A 487 -15.56 21.64 -11.55
CA THR A 487 -15.09 23.02 -11.72
C THR A 487 -14.75 23.29 -13.18
N CYS A 488 -15.07 24.49 -13.63
CA CYS A 488 -14.68 25.00 -14.94
C CYS A 488 -13.74 26.19 -14.74
N THR A 489 -12.45 26.02 -15.07
CA THR A 489 -11.47 27.11 -14.92
C THR A 489 -11.43 28.04 -16.12
N HIS A 490 -11.80 27.54 -17.29
CA HIS A 490 -11.81 28.28 -18.54
C HIS A 490 -12.99 27.87 -19.41
N ILE A 491 -13.65 28.85 -20.04
CA ILE A 491 -14.71 28.64 -21.03
C ILE A 491 -14.61 29.71 -22.11
N GLU A 492 -14.62 29.29 -23.37
CA GLU A 492 -14.51 30.16 -24.54
C GLU A 492 -15.52 29.71 -25.61
N LEU A 493 -16.04 30.69 -26.37
CA LEU A 493 -16.88 30.45 -27.55
C LEU A 493 -16.01 30.65 -28.79
N GLU A 494 -15.80 29.58 -29.56
CA GLU A 494 -15.10 29.60 -30.84
C GLU A 494 -16.11 29.53 -32.00
N GLY A 495 -15.83 30.28 -33.06
CA GLY A 495 -16.64 30.30 -34.29
C GLY A 495 -16.93 31.72 -34.79
N SER A 496 -17.68 31.81 -35.88
CA SER A 496 -18.10 33.09 -36.46
C SER A 496 -19.49 33.47 -35.95
N ALA A 497 -19.65 34.70 -35.47
CA ALA A 497 -20.94 35.25 -35.07
C ALA A 497 -21.75 35.75 -36.28
N GLU A 498 -21.79 34.95 -37.34
CA GLU A 498 -22.54 35.20 -38.57
C GLU A 498 -23.69 34.20 -38.67
N GLU A 499 -24.77 34.60 -39.35
CA GLU A 499 -25.91 33.71 -39.59
C GLU A 499 -25.45 32.42 -40.31
N ALA A 500 -26.01 31.28 -39.90
CA ALA A 500 -25.71 29.94 -40.40
C ALA A 500 -24.28 29.44 -40.14
N CYS A 501 -23.49 30.14 -39.30
CA CYS A 501 -22.22 29.64 -38.80
C CYS A 501 -22.39 28.88 -37.48
N ASP A 502 -21.53 27.89 -37.27
CA ASP A 502 -21.47 27.12 -36.04
C ASP A 502 -20.61 27.83 -34.98
N LEU A 503 -21.14 27.90 -33.77
CA LEU A 503 -20.45 28.30 -32.56
C LEU A 503 -20.25 27.06 -31.70
N THR A 504 -19.03 26.85 -31.24
CA THR A 504 -18.65 25.73 -30.37
C THR A 504 -18.08 26.27 -29.07
N VAL A 505 -18.50 25.69 -27.96
CA VAL A 505 -17.95 25.99 -26.64
C VAL A 505 -16.72 25.12 -26.41
N HIS A 506 -15.62 25.74 -26.02
CA HIS A 506 -14.44 25.07 -25.49
C HIS A 506 -14.35 25.34 -23.99
N TRP A 507 -14.15 24.29 -23.19
CA TRP A 507 -14.07 24.42 -21.73
C TRP A 507 -12.97 23.54 -21.14
N ALA A 508 -12.51 23.92 -19.94
CA ALA A 508 -11.55 23.16 -19.15
C ALA A 508 -12.23 22.69 -17.86
N TYR A 509 -12.73 21.46 -17.88
CA TYR A 509 -13.31 20.78 -16.73
C TYR A 509 -12.23 20.13 -15.84
N SER A 510 -12.47 20.14 -14.54
CA SER A 510 -11.74 19.36 -13.52
C SER A 510 -12.69 18.95 -12.40
N GLY A 511 -12.34 17.91 -11.63
CA GLY A 511 -13.11 17.50 -10.45
C GLY A 511 -13.84 16.17 -10.61
N GLY A 512 -13.16 15.18 -11.19
CA GLY A 512 -13.64 13.80 -11.37
C GLY A 512 -13.91 13.45 -12.83
N GLN A 513 -14.67 12.38 -13.06
CA GLN A 513 -15.10 12.02 -14.40
C GLN A 513 -16.29 12.90 -14.81
N GLU A 514 -16.13 13.72 -15.85
CA GLU A 514 -17.21 14.54 -16.39
C GLU A 514 -18.28 13.67 -17.07
N GLU A 515 -19.53 13.78 -16.63
CA GLU A 515 -20.67 13.17 -17.31
C GLU A 515 -21.95 13.99 -17.05
N GLY A 516 -22.71 14.25 -18.12
CA GLY A 516 -24.01 14.93 -18.00
C GLY A 516 -23.95 16.45 -17.80
N SER A 517 -22.82 17.10 -18.05
CA SER A 517 -22.69 18.57 -17.95
C SER A 517 -23.72 19.30 -18.81
N LEU A 518 -24.21 20.43 -18.31
CA LEU A 518 -25.31 21.16 -18.93
C LEU A 518 -24.83 22.46 -19.59
N PHE A 519 -25.36 22.72 -20.78
CA PHE A 519 -25.14 23.96 -21.53
C PHE A 519 -26.46 24.70 -21.68
N HIS A 520 -26.55 25.90 -21.12
CA HIS A 520 -27.72 26.75 -21.23
C HIS A 520 -27.42 27.92 -22.15
N TRP A 521 -27.99 27.88 -23.35
CA TRP A 521 -27.87 28.93 -24.36
C TRP A 521 -28.96 29.98 -24.19
N ALA A 522 -28.62 31.24 -24.37
CA ALA A 522 -29.55 32.36 -24.32
C ALA A 522 -29.18 33.48 -25.28
N ARG A 523 -30.21 34.10 -25.86
CA ARG A 523 -30.10 35.39 -26.56
C ARG A 523 -30.14 36.51 -25.53
N VAL A 524 -29.27 37.49 -25.67
CA VAL A 524 -29.24 38.69 -24.84
C VAL A 524 -29.59 39.89 -25.71
N GLY A 525 -30.72 40.51 -25.40
CA GLY A 525 -31.22 41.70 -26.09
C GLY A 525 -30.39 42.96 -25.83
N PRO A 526 -30.62 44.04 -26.59
CA PRO A 526 -29.95 45.34 -26.38
C PRO A 526 -30.25 45.95 -25.00
N ASP A 527 -31.39 45.61 -24.40
CA ASP A 527 -31.82 45.98 -23.06
C ASP A 527 -31.23 45.08 -21.95
N GLY A 528 -30.47 44.06 -22.33
CA GLY A 528 -29.88 43.07 -21.42
C GLY A 528 -30.81 41.92 -21.04
N ALA A 529 -32.03 41.84 -21.59
CA ALA A 529 -32.95 40.74 -21.29
C ALA A 529 -32.43 39.41 -21.88
N GLU A 530 -32.36 38.37 -21.05
CA GLU A 530 -31.95 37.01 -21.45
C GLU A 530 -33.18 36.20 -21.87
N THR A 531 -33.15 35.64 -23.08
CA THR A 531 -34.19 34.75 -23.62
C THR A 531 -33.58 33.37 -23.88
N PRO A 532 -34.02 32.29 -23.20
CA PRO A 532 -33.41 30.97 -23.31
C PRO A 532 -33.65 30.33 -24.69
N LEU A 533 -32.62 29.67 -25.21
CA LEU A 533 -32.64 28.87 -26.43
C LEU A 533 -32.92 27.40 -26.07
N THR A 534 -34.19 27.06 -25.86
CA THR A 534 -34.61 25.77 -25.27
C THR A 534 -34.49 24.54 -26.18
N ALA A 535 -33.95 24.69 -27.39
CA ALA A 535 -33.77 23.60 -28.35
C ALA A 535 -32.30 23.15 -28.46
N VAL A 536 -31.43 23.63 -27.58
CA VAL A 536 -29.97 23.45 -27.65
C VAL A 536 -29.49 22.85 -26.33
N ASP A 537 -29.20 21.55 -26.36
CA ASP A 537 -28.85 20.78 -25.16
C ASP A 537 -27.37 20.35 -25.16
N GLY A 538 -26.48 21.15 -25.76
CA GLY A 538 -25.08 20.78 -25.93
C GLY A 538 -24.12 21.94 -26.18
N PRO A 539 -22.82 21.65 -26.38
CA PRO A 539 -21.78 22.65 -26.52
C PRO A 539 -21.75 23.34 -27.90
N GLY A 540 -22.56 22.90 -28.85
CA GLY A 540 -22.63 23.46 -30.19
C GLY A 540 -23.94 24.20 -30.44
N TYR A 541 -23.86 25.34 -31.12
CA TYR A 541 -25.02 26.10 -31.57
C TYR A 541 -24.80 26.68 -32.97
N THR A 542 -25.72 26.42 -33.90
CA THR A 542 -25.71 27.08 -35.22
C THR A 542 -26.54 28.36 -35.15
N ALA A 543 -25.93 29.51 -35.45
CA ALA A 543 -26.60 30.80 -35.40
C ALA A 543 -27.73 30.86 -36.45
N SER A 544 -28.93 31.26 -36.02
CA SER A 544 -30.13 31.37 -36.85
C SER A 544 -30.43 32.82 -37.21
N MET A 545 -31.34 33.01 -38.16
CA MET A 545 -31.82 34.35 -38.54
C MET A 545 -32.45 35.11 -37.36
N GLU A 546 -33.00 34.41 -36.37
CA GLU A 546 -33.60 35.02 -35.17
C GLU A 546 -32.55 35.62 -34.20
N ASP A 547 -31.27 35.25 -34.36
CA ASP A 547 -30.18 35.73 -33.51
C ASP A 547 -29.58 37.06 -34.00
N VAL A 548 -29.90 37.47 -35.22
CA VAL A 548 -29.33 38.67 -35.83
C VAL A 548 -29.69 39.92 -35.03
N GLY A 549 -28.66 40.63 -34.55
CA GLY A 549 -28.81 41.83 -33.71
C GLY A 549 -28.84 41.55 -32.20
N TYR A 550 -28.73 40.29 -31.77
CA TYR A 550 -28.63 39.87 -30.38
C TYR A 550 -27.20 39.42 -30.04
N LYS A 551 -26.85 39.40 -28.75
CA LYS A 551 -25.65 38.71 -28.27
C LYS A 551 -26.02 37.29 -27.88
N LEU A 552 -25.13 36.34 -28.12
CA LEU A 552 -25.27 34.98 -27.63
C LEU A 552 -24.50 34.80 -26.33
N LYS A 553 -25.13 34.14 -25.36
CA LYS A 553 -24.54 33.78 -24.06
C LYS A 553 -24.75 32.30 -23.84
N VAL A 554 -23.69 31.63 -23.39
CA VAL A 554 -23.77 30.26 -22.88
C VAL A 554 -23.43 30.27 -21.39
N LYS A 555 -24.16 29.48 -20.60
CA LYS A 555 -23.81 29.13 -19.22
C LYS A 555 -23.54 27.64 -19.18
N TYR A 556 -22.39 27.28 -18.62
CA TYR A 556 -21.98 25.90 -18.44
C TYR A 556 -22.13 25.50 -16.97
N THR A 557 -22.73 24.33 -16.73
CA THR A 557 -22.82 23.72 -15.41
C THR A 557 -22.04 22.40 -15.46
N PRO A 558 -20.82 22.35 -14.90
CA PRO A 558 -20.04 21.13 -14.87
C PRO A 558 -20.77 20.07 -14.05
N MET A 559 -20.79 18.82 -14.51
CA MET A 559 -21.41 17.70 -13.80
C MET A 559 -20.46 16.52 -13.78
N ARG A 560 -20.34 15.88 -12.62
CA ARG A 560 -19.64 14.62 -12.45
C ARG A 560 -20.58 13.43 -12.65
N ASP A 561 -20.03 12.27 -13.01
CA ASP A 561 -20.73 10.99 -13.19
C ASP A 561 -21.62 10.53 -12.01
N ASP A 562 -21.30 10.95 -10.79
CA ASP A 562 -22.12 10.71 -9.60
C ASP A 562 -23.27 11.72 -9.40
N GLY A 563 -23.44 12.67 -10.34
CA GLY A 563 -24.50 13.67 -10.34
C GLY A 563 -24.22 14.93 -9.52
N VAL A 564 -22.99 15.11 -9.02
CA VAL A 564 -22.58 16.36 -8.35
C VAL A 564 -22.36 17.45 -9.40
N ALA A 565 -22.79 18.68 -9.08
CA ALA A 565 -22.77 19.88 -9.94
C ALA A 565 -21.94 21.01 -9.35
#